data_AF-A0A0Q0Z294-F1
#
_entry.id   AF-A0A0Q0Z294-F1
#
_cell.length_a   1.000
_cell.length_b   1.000
_cell.length_c   1.000
_cell.angle_alpha   90.00
_cell.angle_beta   90.00
_cell.angle_gamma   90.00
#
_symmetry.space_group_name_H-M   'P 1'
#
loop_
_entity.id
_entity.type
_entity.pdbx_description
1 polymer ?
#
loop_
_entity_poly.entity_id
_entity_poly.type
_entity_poly.pdbx_seq_one_letter_code
_entity_poly.pdbx_strand_id
1 'polypeptide(L)' 'MSLRRKPNPNRNHPLYCPYCAGEQLFPDAHTEFAWLCAECLRVFEVKYHGQDDPPERPAPSLSTAQALRRSLQRHKEEQ' A
#
# COMPACT_ATOMS: atom_id res chain seq x y z
N MET A 1 -3.49 7.72 -33.25
CA MET A 1 -3.15 7.02 -31.99
C MET A 1 -4.22 7.35 -30.96
N SER A 2 -5.25 6.49 -30.88
CA SER A 2 -6.45 6.73 -30.08
C SER A 2 -6.12 6.65 -28.58
N LEU A 3 -6.15 7.82 -27.95
CA LEU A 3 -6.65 8.12 -26.61
C LEU A 3 -6.19 7.20 -25.48
N ARG A 4 -5.13 7.66 -24.79
CA ARG A 4 -4.92 7.32 -23.37
C ARG A 4 -6.25 7.53 -22.65
N ARG A 5 -6.78 6.46 -22.05
CA ARG A 5 -7.98 6.51 -21.21
C ARG A 5 -7.88 7.65 -20.22
N LYS A 6 -9.01 8.27 -19.88
CA LYS A 6 -9.08 9.26 -18.80
C LYS A 6 -8.40 8.64 -17.56
N PRO A 7 -7.37 9.27 -16.99
CA PRO A 7 -6.66 8.71 -15.84
C PRO A 7 -7.64 8.41 -14.70
N ASN A 8 -7.65 7.19 -14.19
CA ASN A 8 -8.39 6.84 -12.99
C ASN A 8 -7.47 7.11 -11.78
N PRO A 9 -7.79 8.09 -10.92
CA PRO A 9 -6.96 8.45 -9.78
C PRO A 9 -6.87 7.33 -8.72
N ASN A 10 -7.78 6.36 -8.75
CA ASN A 10 -7.82 5.20 -7.85
C ASN A 10 -7.21 3.94 -8.46
N ARG A 11 -6.62 4.02 -9.66
CA ARG A 11 -5.96 2.87 -10.27
C ARG A 11 -4.63 2.65 -9.57
N ASN A 12 -4.61 1.77 -8.57
CA ASN A 12 -3.36 1.26 -8.02
C ASN A 12 -2.57 0.61 -9.16
N HIS A 13 -1.35 1.08 -9.39
CA HIS A 13 -0.49 0.50 -10.41
C HIS A 13 0.24 -0.71 -9.81
N PRO A 14 0.04 -1.92 -10.36
CA PRO A 14 0.88 -3.06 -9.99
C PRO A 14 2.29 -2.82 -10.53
N LEU A 15 3.30 -3.18 -9.73
CA LEU A 15 4.70 -3.14 -10.15
C LEU A 15 5.10 -4.43 -10.89
N TYR A 16 4.45 -5.55 -10.58
CA TYR A 16 4.78 -6.88 -11.11
C TYR A 16 3.53 -7.63 -11.52
N CYS A 17 3.62 -8.41 -12.60
CA CYS A 17 2.60 -9.38 -12.96
C CYS A 17 2.52 -10.47 -11.88
N PRO A 18 1.34 -10.75 -11.29
CA PRO A 18 1.21 -11.79 -10.26
C PRO A 18 1.42 -13.21 -10.78
N TYR A 19 1.52 -13.40 -12.10
CA TYR A 19 1.68 -14.72 -12.73
C TYR A 19 3.10 -15.01 -13.22
N CYS A 20 3.83 -14.02 -13.73
CA CYS A 20 5.17 -14.22 -14.31
C CYS A 20 6.25 -13.31 -13.75
N ALA A 21 5.92 -12.44 -12.79
CA ALA A 21 6.82 -11.42 -12.22
C ALA A 21 7.38 -10.40 -13.24
N GLY A 22 6.84 -10.36 -14.46
CA GLY A 22 7.20 -9.36 -15.46
C GLY A 22 6.72 -7.95 -15.09
N GLU A 23 7.42 -6.94 -15.58
CA GLU A 23 7.21 -5.51 -15.23
C GLU A 23 6.53 -4.73 -16.37
N GLN A 24 6.44 -5.31 -17.57
CA GLN A 24 5.78 -4.67 -18.71
C GLN A 24 4.25 -4.78 -18.61
N LEU A 25 3.65 -3.83 -17.89
CA LEU A 25 2.21 -3.80 -17.58
C LEU A 25 1.52 -2.59 -18.20
N PHE A 26 0.38 -2.82 -18.85
CA PHE A 26 -0.40 -1.77 -19.53
C PHE A 26 -1.86 -1.77 -19.08
N PRO A 27 -2.54 -0.62 -18.97
CA PRO A 27 -3.97 -0.58 -18.74
C PRO A 27 -4.74 -1.30 -19.83
N ASP A 28 -5.69 -2.16 -19.45
CA ASP A 28 -6.49 -2.96 -20.36
C ASP A 28 -7.96 -2.52 -20.40
N ALA A 29 -8.69 -2.96 -21.43
CA ALA A 29 -10.07 -2.59 -21.68
C ALA A 29 -11.14 -3.39 -20.97
N HIS A 30 -10.83 -4.59 -20.46
CA HIS A 30 -11.83 -5.48 -19.84
C HIS A 30 -12.55 -4.82 -18.66
N THR A 31 -11.83 -4.06 -17.82
CA THR A 31 -12.42 -3.26 -16.71
C THR A 31 -11.66 -1.93 -16.53
N GLU A 32 -12.20 -1.02 -15.70
CA GLU A 32 -11.52 0.24 -15.33
C GLU A 32 -10.25 0.02 -14.49
N PHE A 33 -10.01 -1.19 -14.01
CA PHE A 33 -8.86 -1.57 -13.18
C PHE A 33 -8.03 -2.71 -13.78
N ALA A 34 -8.37 -3.17 -14.98
CA ALA A 34 -7.67 -4.27 -15.66
C ALA A 34 -6.29 -3.84 -16.19
N TRP A 35 -5.36 -4.79 -16.18
CA TRP A 35 -3.97 -4.68 -16.61
C TRP A 35 -3.60 -5.86 -17.51
N LEU A 36 -2.94 -5.57 -18.63
CA LEU A 36 -2.34 -6.54 -19.54
C LEU A 36 -0.84 -6.66 -19.21
N CYS A 37 -0.35 -7.89 -19.04
CA CYS A 37 1.08 -8.17 -19.04
C CYS A 37 1.58 -8.47 -20.46
N ALA A 38 2.55 -7.70 -20.95
CA ALA A 38 3.11 -7.91 -22.29
C ALA A 38 3.98 -9.18 -22.42
N GLU A 39 4.50 -9.69 -21.30
CA GLU A 39 5.40 -10.85 -21.29
C GLU A 39 4.63 -12.18 -21.29
N CYS A 40 3.57 -12.30 -20.48
CA CYS A 40 2.78 -13.54 -20.37
C CYS A 40 1.36 -13.45 -20.95
N LEU A 41 1.01 -12.31 -21.55
CA LEU A 41 -0.25 -12.03 -22.26
C LEU A 41 -1.54 -12.16 -21.43
N ARG A 42 -1.43 -12.27 -20.11
CA ARG A 42 -2.59 -12.34 -19.21
C ARG A 42 -3.14 -10.95 -18.93
N VAL A 43 -4.47 -10.87 -18.90
CA VAL A 43 -5.21 -9.72 -18.37
C VAL A 43 -5.67 -10.03 -16.96
N PHE A 44 -5.42 -9.13 -16.02
CA PHE A 44 -5.77 -9.30 -14.61
C PHE A 44 -6.20 -7.98 -13.97
N GLU A 45 -6.86 -8.05 -12.82
CA GLU A 45 -7.15 -6.87 -11.98
C GLU A 45 -6.62 -7.08 -10.57
N VAL A 46 -6.14 -6.01 -9.94
CA VAL A 46 -5.67 -6.02 -8.55
C VAL A 46 -6.56 -5.09 -7.74
N LYS A 47 -7.08 -5.59 -6.61
CA LYS A 47 -7.90 -4.83 -5.67
C LYS A 47 -7.18 -4.76 -4.33
N TYR A 48 -6.99 -3.54 -3.84
CA TYR A 48 -6.51 -3.32 -2.48
C TYR A 48 -7.72 -3.12 -1.56
N HIS A 49 -7.90 -4.04 -0.61
CA HIS A 49 -9.05 -4.02 0.31
C HIS A 49 -8.79 -3.26 1.62
N GLY A 50 -7.55 -2.85 1.88
CA GLY A 50 -7.13 -2.22 3.13
C GLY A 50 -6.13 -3.06 3.91
N GLN A 51 -6.00 -2.78 5.21
CA GLN A 51 -5.16 -3.52 6.15
C GLN A 51 -6.07 -4.16 7.21
N ASP A 52 -5.87 -5.45 7.48
CA ASP A 52 -6.57 -6.15 8.55
C ASP A 52 -6.04 -5.76 9.94
N ASP A 53 -6.83 -6.06 10.98
CA ASP A 53 -6.41 -5.87 12.37
C ASP A 53 -5.18 -6.77 12.69
N PRO A 54 -4.15 -6.24 13.39
CA PRO A 54 -3.02 -7.05 13.81
C PRO A 54 -3.48 -8.09 14.86
N PRO A 55 -2.84 -9.27 14.93
CA PRO A 55 -3.18 -10.30 15.91
C PRO A 55 -3.02 -9.80 17.35
N GLU A 56 -2.04 -8.92 17.58
CA GLU A 56 -1.88 -8.18 18.83
C GLU A 56 -1.75 -6.69 18.51
N ARG A 57 -2.66 -5.89 19.06
CA ARG A 57 -2.61 -4.44 18.89
C ARG A 57 -1.51 -3.88 19.80
N PRO A 58 -0.54 -3.11 19.27
CA PRO A 58 0.47 -2.49 20.10
C PRO A 58 -0.18 -1.55 21.13
N ALA A 59 0.43 -1.45 22.30
CA ALA A 59 0.00 -0.50 23.32
C ALA A 59 -0.03 0.92 22.72
N PRO A 60 -1.01 1.75 23.09
CA PRO A 60 -1.10 3.11 22.59
C PRO A 60 0.18 3.89 22.92
N SER A 61 0.61 4.74 21.99
CA SER A 61 1.72 5.66 22.23
C SER A 61 1.38 6.61 23.38
N LEU A 62 2.38 6.91 24.21
CA LEU A 62 2.24 7.89 25.29
C LEU A 62 1.94 9.28 24.69
N SER A 63 1.10 10.05 25.37
CA SER A 63 0.98 11.47 25.04
C SER A 63 2.29 12.20 25.34
N THR A 64 2.51 13.34 24.68
CA THR A 64 3.71 14.16 24.90
C THR A 64 3.92 14.50 26.38
N ALA A 65 2.85 14.82 27.10
CA ALA A 65 2.91 15.12 28.53
C ALA A 65 3.31 13.90 29.37
N GLN A 66 2.78 12.71 29.04
CA GLN A 66 3.13 11.47 29.74
C GLN A 66 4.59 11.06 29.45
N ALA A 67 5.01 11.15 28.19
CA ALA A 67 6.39 10.89 27.78
C ALA A 67 7.38 11.83 28.50
N LEU A 68 7.06 13.12 28.60
CA LEU A 68 7.88 14.09 29.31
C LEU A 68 7.98 13.77 30.81
N ARG A 69 6.86 13.51 31.48
CA ARG A 69 6.86 13.13 32.91
C ARG A 69 7.70 11.88 33.16
N ARG A 70 7.55 10.85 32.32
CA ARG A 70 8.34 9.62 32.40
C ARG A 70 9.83 9.89 32.22
N SER A 71 10.20 10.76 31.27
CA SER A 71 11.59 11.15 31.05
C SER A 71 12.19 11.87 32.26
N LEU A 72 11.46 12.87 32.80
CA LEU A 72 11.89 13.63 33.98
C LEU A 72 12.04 12.72 35.21
N GLN A 73 11.13 11.77 35.40
CA GLN A 73 11.20 10.83 36.51
C GLN A 73 12.45 9.94 36.41
N ARG A 74 12.73 9.37 35.23
CA ARG A 74 13.93 8.57 35.00
C ARG A 74 15.21 9.33 35.37
N HIS A 75 15.33 10.58 34.94
CA HIS A 75 16.52 11.41 35.24
C HIS A 75 16.63 11.83 36.71
N LYS A 76 15.54 11.78 37.48
CA LYS A 76 15.56 12.03 38.92
C LYS A 76 16.04 10.80 39.70
N GLU A 77 15.76 9.60 39.20
CA GLU A 77 16.17 8.32 39.82
C GLU A 77 17.64 7.97 39.54
N GLU A 78 18.22 8.57 38.49
CA GLU A 78 19.64 8.42 38.11
C GLU A 78 20.60 9.36 38.88
N GLN A 79 20.07 10.29 39.70
CA GLN A 79 20.82 11.27 40.51
C GLN A 79 20.79 10.90 42.00
#